data_AF-A0A0G9MLJ4-F1
#
_entry.id   AF-A0A0G9MLJ4-F1
#
_cell.length_a   1.000
_cell.length_b   1.000
_cell.length_c   1.000
_cell.angle_alpha   90.00
_cell.angle_beta   90.00
_cell.angle_gamma   90.00
#
_symmetry.space_group_name_H-M   'P 1'
#
loop_
_entity.id
_entity.type
_entity.pdbx_description
1 polymer ?
#
loop_
_entity_poly.entity_id
_entity_poly.type
_entity_poly.pdbx_seq_one_letter_code
_entity_poly.pdbx_strand_id
1 'polypeptide(L)'
;MRVAHYRALTAGIDAEDLLQEAILRTLTSRACPAGLKMEHFLMAVMRSIASAIIVRRKRNEAHYCEEFDLVVSPLAPDEECEIAQRSDAWRQALEELAEGFPEIEEMIDGIGQGLCGKALAEFAGLDQTELATRRRLMKRRGAKAWKKLGDLDLAA
;
A
#
# COMPACT_ATOMS: atom_id res chain seq x y z
N MET A 1 -11.13 -2.69 2.02
CA MET A 1 -10.37 -3.59 1.09
C MET A 1 -8.89 -3.60 1.49
N ARG A 2 -8.20 -4.76 1.60
CA ARG A 2 -6.82 -4.82 2.15
C ARG A 2 -5.78 -4.04 1.33
N VAL A 3 -5.91 -4.04 0.01
CA VAL A 3 -5.01 -3.30 -0.89
C VAL A 3 -5.15 -1.78 -0.73
N ALA A 4 -6.33 -1.28 -0.33
CA ALA A 4 -6.54 0.13 -0.08
C ALA A 4 -5.65 0.62 1.08
N HIS A 5 -5.58 -0.15 2.17
CA HIS A 5 -4.76 0.19 3.33
C HIS A 5 -3.28 0.26 2.97
N TYR A 6 -2.76 -0.73 2.24
CA TYR A 6 -1.36 -0.74 1.78
C TYR A 6 -1.03 0.47 0.89
N ARG A 7 -1.90 0.79 -0.08
CA ARG A 7 -1.66 1.87 -1.05
C ARG A 7 -1.87 3.26 -0.45
N ALA A 8 -2.86 3.41 0.41
CA ALA A 8 -3.13 4.67 1.09
C ALA A 8 -1.99 5.01 2.05
N LEU A 9 -1.48 4.00 2.76
CA LEU A 9 -0.31 4.15 3.63
C LEU A 9 0.93 4.61 2.88
N THR A 10 1.29 3.95 1.78
CA THR A 10 2.47 4.32 0.97
C THR A 10 2.32 5.71 0.34
N ALA A 11 1.09 6.14 0.05
CA ALA A 11 0.78 7.49 -0.42
C ALA A 11 0.55 8.52 0.69
N GLY A 12 0.55 8.11 1.97
CA GLY A 12 0.21 8.92 3.13
C GLY A 12 -1.13 9.65 3.00
N ILE A 13 -2.18 8.90 2.71
CA ILE A 13 -3.59 9.32 2.70
C ILE A 13 -4.44 8.29 3.45
N ASP A 14 -5.70 8.62 3.72
CA ASP A 14 -6.63 7.66 4.33
C ASP A 14 -7.04 6.53 3.36
N ALA A 15 -7.26 5.34 3.90
CA ALA A 15 -7.58 4.14 3.14
C ALA A 15 -9.00 4.15 2.55
N GLU A 16 -9.95 4.75 3.26
CA GLU A 16 -11.32 4.90 2.81
C GLU A 16 -11.40 5.98 1.73
N ASP A 17 -10.71 7.11 1.91
CA ASP A 17 -10.59 8.15 0.89
C ASP A 17 -10.02 7.60 -0.44
N LEU A 18 -8.96 6.80 -0.36
CA LEU A 18 -8.37 6.17 -1.54
C LEU A 18 -9.37 5.23 -2.23
N LEU A 19 -10.12 4.44 -1.45
CA LEU A 19 -11.09 3.51 -1.99
C LEU A 19 -12.25 4.25 -2.66
N GLN A 20 -12.80 5.28 -2.00
CA GLN A 20 -13.88 6.10 -2.53
C GLN A 20 -13.48 6.80 -3.83
N GLU A 21 -12.29 7.41 -3.87
CA GLU A 21 -11.77 8.04 -5.09
C GLU A 21 -11.55 7.01 -6.22
N ALA A 22 -11.09 5.80 -5.89
CA ALA A 22 -10.93 4.75 -6.88
C ALA A 22 -12.28 4.27 -7.46
N ILE A 23 -13.31 4.15 -6.62
CA ILE A 23 -14.68 3.84 -7.06
C ILE A 23 -15.19 4.97 -7.95
N LEU A 24 -15.06 6.22 -7.53
CA LEU A 24 -15.50 7.39 -8.29
C LEU A 24 -14.84 7.42 -9.68
N ARG A 25 -13.52 7.24 -9.78
CA ARG A 25 -12.81 7.21 -11.07
C ARG A 25 -13.22 6.02 -11.94
N THR A 26 -13.47 4.87 -11.32
CA THR A 26 -13.95 3.67 -12.02
C THR A 26 -15.31 3.91 -12.67
N LEU A 27 -16.20 4.67 -12.01
CA LEU A 27 -17.53 4.96 -12.54
C LEU A 27 -17.56 6.11 -13.57
N THR A 28 -16.57 6.99 -13.55
CA THR A 28 -16.61 8.25 -14.32
C THR A 28 -15.61 8.36 -15.46
N SER A 29 -14.39 7.86 -15.27
CA SER A 29 -13.24 8.23 -16.13
C SER A 29 -12.37 7.05 -16.57
N ARG A 30 -12.64 5.84 -16.06
CA ARG A 30 -11.84 4.65 -16.34
C ARG A 30 -12.73 3.52 -16.85
N ALA A 31 -12.38 2.94 -18.01
CA ALA A 31 -13.05 1.76 -18.53
C ALA A 31 -12.39 0.48 -18.02
N CYS A 32 -13.16 -0.44 -17.44
CA CYS A 32 -12.66 -1.76 -17.05
C CYS A 32 -12.47 -2.63 -18.31
N PRO A 33 -11.26 -3.15 -18.58
CA PRO A 33 -11.04 -4.09 -19.67
C PRO A 33 -11.90 -5.35 -19.53
N ALA A 34 -12.41 -5.85 -20.66
CA ALA A 34 -13.16 -7.11 -20.68
C ALA A 34 -12.27 -8.27 -20.20
N GLY A 35 -12.81 -9.13 -19.34
CA GLY A 35 -12.10 -10.28 -18.77
C GLY A 35 -11.23 -9.99 -17.54
N LEU A 36 -11.04 -8.72 -17.16
CA LEU A 36 -10.41 -8.36 -15.89
C LEU A 36 -11.45 -8.38 -14.76
N LYS A 37 -11.11 -9.00 -13.63
CA LYS A 37 -11.97 -8.94 -12.44
C LYS A 37 -12.04 -7.50 -11.92
N MET A 38 -13.25 -7.04 -11.59
CA MET A 38 -13.49 -5.69 -11.07
C MET A 38 -12.59 -5.35 -9.87
N GLU A 39 -12.35 -6.32 -8.99
CA GLU A 39 -11.44 -6.16 -7.84
C GLU A 39 -10.02 -5.78 -8.28
N HIS A 40 -9.45 -6.49 -9.27
CA HIS A 40 -8.11 -6.19 -9.79
C HIS A 40 -8.08 -4.83 -10.50
N PHE A 41 -9.17 -4.46 -11.17
CA PHE A 41 -9.30 -3.15 -11.80
C PHE A 41 -9.27 -2.03 -10.75
N LEU A 42 -10.06 -2.14 -9.68
CA LEU A 42 -10.04 -1.20 -8.56
C LEU A 42 -8.66 -1.13 -7.89
N MET A 43 -8.00 -2.26 -7.69
CA MET A 43 -6.62 -2.30 -7.19
C MET A 43 -5.64 -1.54 -8.07
N ALA A 44 -5.76 -1.68 -9.40
CA ALA A 44 -4.94 -0.93 -10.36
C ALA A 44 -5.23 0.58 -10.34
N VAL A 45 -6.49 0.98 -10.19
CA VAL A 45 -6.88 2.39 -10.07
C VAL A 45 -6.33 2.99 -8.77
N MET A 46 -6.48 2.32 -7.63
CA MET A 46 -5.89 2.76 -6.36
C MET A 46 -4.37 2.90 -6.44
N ARG A 47 -3.68 1.93 -7.06
CA ARG A 47 -2.24 2.03 -7.32
C ARG A 47 -1.91 3.29 -8.13
N SER A 48 -2.65 3.55 -9.21
CA SER A 48 -2.42 4.73 -10.04
C SER A 48 -2.61 6.03 -9.27
N ILE A 49 -3.60 6.12 -8.38
CA ILE A 49 -3.83 7.28 -7.52
C ILE A 49 -2.68 7.44 -6.54
N ALA A 50 -2.34 6.38 -5.81
CA ALA A 50 -1.27 6.36 -4.82
C ALA A 50 0.08 6.76 -5.44
N SER A 51 0.46 6.18 -6.58
CA SER A 51 1.68 6.53 -7.30
C SER A 51 1.69 8.00 -7.72
N ALA A 52 0.57 8.54 -8.19
CA ALA A 52 0.48 9.96 -8.57
C ALA A 52 0.69 10.88 -7.35
N ILE A 53 0.14 10.51 -6.18
CA ILE A 53 0.34 11.26 -4.93
C ILE A 53 1.79 11.20 -4.49
N ILE A 54 2.40 10.02 -4.48
CA ILE A 54 3.82 9.83 -4.11
C ILE A 54 4.73 10.66 -5.02
N VAL A 55 4.51 10.62 -6.34
CA VAL A 55 5.31 11.39 -7.31
C VAL A 55 5.13 12.90 -7.08
N ARG A 56 3.90 13.37 -6.83
CA ARG A 56 3.64 14.79 -6.51
C ARG A 56 4.31 15.21 -5.21
N ARG A 57 4.24 14.38 -4.16
CA ARG A 57 4.92 14.62 -2.89
C ARG A 57 6.43 14.73 -3.08
N LYS A 58 7.06 13.76 -3.75
CA LYS A 58 8.50 13.79 -4.05
C LYS A 58 8.91 15.04 -4.82
N ARG A 59 8.10 15.45 -5.81
CA ARG A 59 8.34 16.69 -6.56
C ARG A 59 8.24 17.93 -5.67
N ASN A 60 7.25 17.97 -4.79
CA ASN A 60 7.05 19.09 -3.89
C ASN A 60 8.14 19.13 -2.80
N GLU A 61 8.53 18.00 -2.21
CA GLU A 61 9.66 17.91 -1.28
C GLU A 61 10.96 18.40 -1.92
N ALA A 62 11.22 18.05 -3.18
CA ALA A 62 12.35 18.58 -3.94
C ALA A 62 12.28 20.10 -4.14
N HIS A 63 11.07 20.69 -4.21
CA HIS A 63 10.87 22.14 -4.26
C HIS A 63 10.97 22.81 -2.89
N TYR A 64 10.52 22.17 -1.80
CA TYR A 64 10.58 22.71 -0.44
C TYR A 64 11.99 22.64 0.19
N CYS A 65 12.86 21.74 -0.27
CA CYS A 65 14.27 21.74 0.14
C CYS A 65 15.05 23.00 -0.33
N GLU A 66 14.48 23.84 -1.20
CA GLU A 66 15.07 25.13 -1.61
C GLU A 66 14.51 26.33 -0.82
N GLU A 67 13.43 26.17 -0.03
CA GLU A 67 12.74 27.33 0.58
C GLU A 67 12.11 26.99 1.96
N PHE A 68 12.94 27.12 3.00
CA PHE A 68 12.64 27.32 4.44
C PHE A 68 11.77 26.32 5.25
N ASP A 69 12.30 26.05 6.46
CA ASP A 69 11.64 25.48 7.64
C ASP A 69 10.36 26.24 8.02
N LEU A 70 9.21 25.56 8.04
CA LEU A 70 8.01 26.03 8.74
C LEU A 70 7.49 24.96 9.68
N VAL A 71 7.61 25.26 10.97
CA VAL A 71 7.02 24.52 12.09
C VAL A 71 5.50 24.64 11.99
N VAL A 72 4.84 23.53 11.65
CA VAL A 72 3.38 23.41 11.70
C VAL A 72 2.96 23.11 13.13
N SER A 73 2.11 23.97 13.70
CA SER A 73 1.52 23.77 15.02
C SER A 73 0.52 22.60 15.00
N PRO A 74 0.49 21.71 16.01
CA PRO A 74 -0.30 20.49 15.96
C PRO A 74 -1.81 20.79 16.09
N LEU A 75 -2.62 20.15 15.23
CA LEU A 75 -4.08 20.08 15.36
C LEU A 75 -4.48 19.19 16.56
N ALA A 76 -5.70 19.38 17.07
CA ALA A 76 -6.22 18.81 18.32
C ALA A 76 -6.26 17.26 18.35
N PRO A 77 -6.08 16.60 19.52
CA PRO A 77 -5.15 15.46 19.59
C PRO A 77 -5.76 14.05 19.63
N ASP A 78 -7.05 13.83 19.48
CA ASP A 78 -7.59 12.56 19.98
C ASP A 78 -7.80 11.52 18.85
N GLU A 79 -8.65 11.80 17.85
CA GLU A 79 -8.90 10.87 16.74
C GLU A 79 -7.76 10.83 15.70
N GLU A 80 -7.16 11.98 15.39
CA GLU A 80 -6.04 12.08 14.46
C GLU A 80 -4.80 11.35 14.98
N CYS A 81 -4.59 11.33 16.30
CA CYS A 81 -3.47 10.66 16.93
C CYS A 81 -3.65 9.14 16.92
N GLU A 82 -4.87 8.63 17.15
CA GLU A 82 -5.17 7.20 17.02
C GLU A 82 -5.03 6.70 15.57
N ILE A 83 -5.45 7.51 14.60
CA ILE A 83 -5.27 7.19 13.17
C ILE A 83 -3.79 7.20 12.81
N ALA A 84 -3.02 8.19 13.28
CA ALA A 84 -1.58 8.28 13.04
C ALA A 84 -0.82 7.09 13.66
N GLN A 85 -1.11 6.74 14.91
CA GLN A 85 -0.49 5.60 15.60
C GLN A 85 -0.80 4.27 14.91
N ARG A 86 -2.05 4.06 14.48
CA ARG A 86 -2.42 2.88 13.69
C ARG A 86 -1.67 2.85 12.36
N SER A 87 -1.64 3.98 11.65
CA SER A 87 -0.90 4.11 10.39
C SER A 87 0.58 3.79 10.57
N ASP A 88 1.22 4.27 11.64
CA ASP A 88 2.64 4.00 11.93
C ASP A 88 2.89 2.53 12.29
N ALA A 89 2.00 1.89 13.06
CA ALA A 89 2.08 0.47 13.35
C ALA A 89 1.96 -0.38 12.08
N TRP A 90 1.05 -0.02 11.17
CA TRP A 90 0.92 -0.65 9.85
C TRP A 90 2.16 -0.42 8.98
N ARG A 91 2.76 0.78 9.02
CA ARG A 91 4.00 1.11 8.29
C ARG A 91 5.14 0.22 8.74
N GLN A 92 5.38 0.17 10.05
CA GLN A 92 6.44 -0.65 10.62
C GLN A 92 6.25 -2.13 10.27
N ALA A 93 5.00 -2.64 10.33
CA ALA A 93 4.70 -4.02 9.99
C ALA A 93 4.97 -4.38 8.52
N LEU A 94 4.74 -3.44 7.59
CA LEU A 94 5.01 -3.62 6.17
C LEU A 94 6.50 -3.48 5.84
N GLU A 95 7.21 -2.55 6.51
CA GLU A 95 8.66 -2.45 6.43
C GLU A 95 9.34 -3.74 6.94
N GLU A 96 8.93 -4.25 8.11
CA GLU A 96 9.39 -5.53 8.65
C GLU A 96 9.09 -6.71 7.69
N LEU A 97 7.98 -6.65 6.94
CA LEU A 97 7.61 -7.68 5.98
C LEU A 97 8.61 -7.69 4.80
N ALA A 98 8.91 -6.52 4.25
CA ALA A 98 9.81 -6.31 3.11
C ALA A 98 11.30 -6.26 3.48
N GLU A 99 11.64 -6.19 4.78
CA GLU A 99 13.01 -6.01 5.25
C GLU A 99 13.97 -7.06 4.68
N GLY A 100 15.00 -6.57 3.97
CA GLY A 100 16.03 -7.37 3.31
C GLY A 100 15.63 -7.98 1.97
N PHE A 101 14.39 -7.79 1.50
CA PHE A 101 13.83 -8.45 0.31
C PHE A 101 12.91 -7.51 -0.49
N PRO A 102 13.47 -6.62 -1.33
CA PRO A 102 12.69 -5.67 -2.14
C PRO A 102 11.67 -6.35 -3.07
N GLU A 103 11.95 -7.57 -3.55
CA GLU A 103 11.05 -8.38 -4.37
C GLU A 103 9.70 -8.69 -3.70
N ILE A 104 9.59 -8.56 -2.37
CA ILE A 104 8.32 -8.76 -1.64
C ILE A 104 7.33 -7.65 -2.01
N GLU A 105 7.79 -6.42 -2.21
CA GLU A 105 6.92 -5.32 -2.67
C GLU A 105 6.38 -5.59 -4.07
N GLU A 106 7.25 -6.03 -4.98
CA GLU A 106 6.87 -6.41 -6.34
C GLU A 106 5.88 -7.58 -6.35
N MET A 107 6.07 -8.56 -5.45
CA MET A 107 5.11 -9.64 -5.28
C MET A 107 3.74 -9.16 -4.80
N ILE A 108 3.68 -8.25 -3.82
CA ILE A 108 2.42 -7.67 -3.33
C ILE A 108 1.74 -6.90 -4.47
N ASP A 109 2.51 -6.16 -5.25
CA ASP A 109 2.06 -5.40 -6.41
C ASP A 109 1.51 -6.30 -7.53
N GLY A 110 2.20 -7.39 -7.84
CA GLY A 110 1.76 -8.38 -8.82
C GLY A 110 0.50 -9.10 -8.38
N ILE A 111 0.40 -9.48 -7.10
CA ILE A 111 -0.83 -10.07 -6.52
C ILE A 111 -1.99 -9.08 -6.62
N GLY A 112 -1.77 -7.80 -6.34
CA GLY A 112 -2.77 -6.74 -6.50
C GLY A 112 -3.24 -6.53 -7.95
N GLN A 113 -2.44 -6.97 -8.94
CA GLN A 113 -2.82 -6.98 -10.34
C GLN A 113 -3.51 -8.28 -10.77
N GLY A 114 -3.68 -9.23 -9.85
CA GLY A 114 -4.24 -10.54 -10.13
C GLY A 114 -3.24 -11.53 -10.76
N LEU A 115 -1.95 -11.21 -10.75
CA LEU A 115 -0.92 -12.09 -11.30
C LEU A 115 -0.71 -13.31 -10.39
N CYS A 116 -0.52 -14.47 -11.01
CA CYS A 116 -0.28 -15.72 -10.30
C CYS A 116 0.74 -16.59 -11.05
N GLY A 117 1.22 -17.65 -10.38
CA GLY A 117 2.18 -18.61 -10.93
C GLY A 117 3.37 -17.97 -11.64
N LYS A 118 3.53 -18.31 -12.93
CA LYS A 118 4.63 -17.82 -13.78
C LYS A 118 4.60 -16.32 -14.01
N ALA A 119 3.42 -15.75 -14.24
CA ALA A 119 3.27 -14.32 -14.48
C ALA A 119 3.69 -13.47 -13.25
N LEU A 120 3.44 -13.97 -12.03
CA LEU A 120 3.90 -13.30 -10.82
C LEU A 120 5.42 -13.39 -10.64
N ALA A 121 6.01 -14.54 -10.99
CA ALA A 121 7.46 -14.73 -10.91
C ALA A 121 8.19 -13.81 -11.88
N GLU A 122 7.74 -13.77 -13.14
CA GLU A 122 8.26 -12.88 -14.18
C GLU A 122 8.11 -11.39 -13.78
N PHE A 123 6.97 -11.01 -13.19
CA PHE A 123 6.76 -9.65 -12.72
C PHE A 123 7.68 -9.23 -11.58
N ALA A 124 7.99 -10.14 -10.65
CA ALA A 124 8.83 -9.89 -9.48
C ALA A 124 10.33 -10.18 -9.71
N GLY A 125 10.73 -10.52 -10.96
CA GLY A 125 12.12 -10.88 -11.28
C GLY A 125 12.63 -12.15 -10.61
N LEU A 126 11.74 -13.10 -10.26
CA LEU A 126 12.07 -14.33 -9.53
C LEU A 126 11.93 -15.57 -10.41
N ASP A 127 12.70 -16.61 -10.10
CA ASP A 127 12.39 -17.96 -10.57
C ASP A 127 11.22 -18.60 -9.77
N GLN A 128 10.73 -19.76 -10.22
CA GLN A 128 9.61 -20.45 -9.55
C GLN A 128 9.94 -20.94 -8.13
N THR A 129 11.18 -21.35 -7.89
CA THR A 129 11.67 -21.87 -6.62
C THR A 129 11.83 -20.73 -5.62
N GLU A 130 12.40 -19.61 -6.07
CA GLU A 130 12.50 -18.35 -5.35
C GLU A 130 11.11 -17.84 -5.01
N LEU A 131 10.19 -17.77 -5.97
CA LEU A 131 8.81 -17.35 -5.72
C LEU A 131 8.14 -18.19 -4.62
N ALA A 132 8.31 -19.52 -4.64
CA ALA A 132 7.77 -20.40 -3.61
C ALA A 132 8.39 -20.12 -2.23
N THR A 133 9.71 -19.88 -2.20
CA THR A 133 10.45 -19.54 -0.98
C THR A 133 10.00 -18.20 -0.41
N ARG A 134 9.90 -17.16 -1.26
CA ARG A 134 9.41 -15.83 -0.88
C ARG A 134 7.97 -15.86 -0.41
N ARG A 135 7.08 -16.63 -1.04
CA ARG A 135 5.71 -16.82 -0.57
C ARG A 135 5.64 -17.40 0.84
N ARG A 136 6.49 -18.40 1.16
CA ARG A 136 6.55 -18.98 2.51
C ARG A 136 7.04 -17.94 3.53
N LEU A 137 8.08 -17.18 3.17
CA LEU A 137 8.59 -16.10 4.00
C LEU A 137 7.52 -15.03 4.26
N MET A 138 6.89 -14.53 3.20
CA MET A 138 5.83 -13.51 3.26
C MET A 138 4.65 -13.99 4.10
N LYS A 139 4.22 -15.24 3.95
CA LYS A 139 3.16 -15.84 4.78
C LYS A 139 3.55 -15.87 6.26
N ARG A 140 4.78 -16.29 6.58
CA ARG A 140 5.27 -16.38 7.96
C ARG A 140 5.40 -15.01 8.62
N ARG A 141 6.03 -14.05 7.94
CA ARG A 141 6.19 -12.68 8.43
C ARG A 141 4.84 -11.97 8.53
N GLY A 142 4.00 -12.11 7.51
CA GLY A 142 2.65 -11.58 7.49
C GLY A 142 1.80 -12.07 8.65
N ALA A 143 1.85 -13.36 9.00
CA ALA A 143 1.12 -13.89 10.16
C ALA A 143 1.57 -13.26 11.49
N LYS A 144 2.89 -13.00 11.65
CA LYS A 144 3.43 -12.32 12.84
C LYS A 144 2.98 -10.86 12.91
N ALA A 145 3.07 -10.14 11.78
CA ALA A 145 2.59 -8.77 11.65
C ALA A 145 1.10 -8.65 11.95
N TRP A 146 0.28 -9.54 11.39
CA TRP A 146 -1.17 -9.57 11.62
C TRP A 146 -1.53 -9.82 13.08
N LYS A 147 -0.81 -10.68 13.79
CA LYS A 147 -1.05 -10.90 15.22
C LYS A 147 -0.78 -9.61 16.02
N LYS A 148 0.36 -8.96 15.76
CA LYS A 148 0.75 -7.68 16.39
C LYS A 148 -0.28 -6.58 16.15
N LEU A 149 -0.86 -6.53 14.95
CA LEU A 149 -1.85 -5.52 14.56
C LEU A 149 -3.27 -5.84 15.07
N GLY A 150 -3.68 -7.11 15.10
CA GLY A 150 -4.98 -7.51 15.66
C GLY A 150 -5.08 -7.27 17.17
N ASP A 151 -3.95 -7.32 17.89
CA ASP A 151 -3.88 -6.95 19.30
C ASP A 151 -4.10 -5.43 19.52
N LEU A 152 -3.84 -4.59 18.51
CA LEU A 152 -4.10 -3.14 18.54
C LEU A 152 -5.58 -2.81 18.21
N ASP A 153 -6.19 -3.56 17.29
CA ASP A 153 -7.62 -3.39 16.94
C ASP A 153 -8.59 -3.86 18.05
N LEU A 154 -8.13 -4.70 18.98
CA LEU A 154 -8.92 -5.14 20.15
C LEU A 154 -8.72 -4.25 21.40
N ALA A 155 -7.73 -3.35 21.37
CA ALA A 155 -7.39 -2.45 22.47
C ALA A 155 -8.00 -1.05 22.34
N ALA A 156 -8.65 -0.76 21.20
CA ALA A 156 -9.44 0.44 20.91
C ALA A 156 -10.94 0.12 21.02
#